data_AF-A0A8I5NG84-F1
#
_entry.id   AF-A0A8I5NG84-F1
#
_cell.length_a   1.000
_cell.length_b   1.000
_cell.length_c   1.000
_cell.angle_alpha   90.00
_cell.angle_beta   90.00
_cell.angle_gamma   90.00
#
_symmetry.space_group_name_H-M   'P 1'
#
loop_
_entity.id
_entity.type
_entity.pdbx_description
1 polymer ?
#
loop_
_entity_poly.entity_id
_entity_poly.type
_entity_poly.pdbx_seq_one_letter_code
_entity_poly.pdbx_strand_id
1 'polypeptide(L)'
;MDFKIEHTWDGFPVKHEPVFIRLNAGDRGVMMDISAPFFNDPPAPLGEPGKPFNQLWDYEAPPAPPTLKGLPVVEAFFLNDITEQYLEVELCPHGQHLVLLLSGRRNVWKQELPLSFRVSRGETKWEGKAYLPWNYFPPNVTKFNSFAIHGSKDKRSYEALYPVPQHELQQGQKPDLAKGPEASVFPGVNKGSLLQGNLIFSYLSSSPLLVTS
;
A
#
# COMPACT_ATOMS: atom_id res chain seq x y z
N MET A 1 -7.72 13.33 4.31
CA MET A 1 -8.63 12.20 3.99
C MET A 1 -8.27 11.03 4.84
N ASP A 2 -9.27 10.32 5.36
CA ASP A 2 -9.09 9.21 6.31
C ASP A 2 -9.70 7.93 5.72
N PHE A 3 -8.94 6.84 5.75
CA PHE A 3 -9.29 5.53 5.22
C PHE A 3 -9.06 4.44 6.26
N LYS A 4 -9.84 3.37 6.18
CA LYS A 4 -9.69 2.18 7.02
C LYS A 4 -9.73 0.92 6.17
N ILE A 5 -8.75 0.05 6.36
CA ILE A 5 -8.75 -1.30 5.78
C ILE A 5 -9.47 -2.21 6.76
N GLU A 6 -10.72 -2.54 6.44
CA GLU A 6 -11.63 -3.29 7.31
C GLU A 6 -12.01 -4.66 6.72
N HIS A 7 -11.52 -4.97 5.53
CA HIS A 7 -11.83 -6.20 4.81
C HIS A 7 -10.58 -6.92 4.33
N THR A 8 -10.64 -8.24 4.30
CA THR A 8 -9.72 -9.09 3.55
C THR A 8 -9.86 -8.80 2.05
N TRP A 9 -8.86 -9.17 1.25
CA TRP A 9 -8.83 -8.93 -0.19
C TRP A 9 -10.05 -9.51 -0.96
N ASP A 10 -10.68 -10.55 -0.40
CA ASP A 10 -11.87 -11.25 -0.89
C ASP A 10 -13.18 -10.80 -0.19
N GLY A 11 -13.13 -9.70 0.56
CA GLY A 11 -14.31 -8.97 1.03
C GLY A 11 -14.89 -9.45 2.37
N PHE A 12 -14.20 -10.30 3.13
CA PHE A 12 -14.63 -10.65 4.49
C PHE A 12 -14.13 -9.61 5.51
N PRO A 13 -14.90 -9.31 6.57
CA PRO A 13 -14.43 -8.42 7.62
C PRO A 13 -13.16 -8.94 8.32
N VAL A 14 -12.22 -8.03 8.61
CA VAL A 14 -11.05 -8.34 9.44
C VAL A 14 -11.45 -8.61 10.90
N LYS A 15 -10.67 -9.44 11.60
CA LYS A 15 -10.95 -9.87 12.99
C LYS A 15 -10.01 -9.25 14.03
N HIS A 16 -9.34 -8.15 13.67
CA HIS A 16 -8.48 -7.36 14.53
C HIS A 16 -8.72 -5.87 14.28
N GLU A 17 -7.97 -5.01 14.95
CA GLU A 17 -8.05 -3.57 14.71
C GLU A 17 -7.70 -3.23 13.25
N PRO A 18 -8.51 -2.41 12.56
CA PRO A 18 -8.24 -2.00 11.18
C PRO A 18 -6.93 -1.23 11.02
N VAL A 19 -6.34 -1.30 9.82
CA VAL A 19 -5.29 -0.36 9.42
C VAL A 19 -5.91 0.97 9.05
N PHE A 20 -5.42 2.04 9.67
CA PHE A 20 -5.83 3.41 9.40
C PHE A 20 -4.80 4.12 8.54
N ILE A 21 -5.27 4.79 7.48
CA ILE A 21 -4.44 5.56 6.56
C ILE A 21 -5.04 6.94 6.42
N ARG A 22 -4.23 7.97 6.67
CA ARG A 22 -4.61 9.36 6.46
C ARG A 22 -3.70 9.98 5.41
N LEU A 23 -4.33 10.56 4.38
CA LEU A 23 -3.65 11.34 3.35
C LEU A 23 -3.92 12.83 3.55
N ASN A 24 -2.86 13.63 3.62
CA ASN A 24 -2.93 15.09 3.70
C ASN A 24 -2.06 15.69 2.58
N ALA A 25 -2.66 16.44 1.66
CA ALA A 25 -1.87 17.16 0.67
C ALA A 25 -1.24 18.40 1.29
N GLY A 26 -0.06 18.73 0.79
CA GLY A 26 0.58 20.03 1.00
C GLY A 26 1.24 20.51 -0.29
N ASP A 27 1.94 21.62 -0.23
CA ASP A 27 2.45 22.33 -1.41
C ASP A 27 3.41 21.50 -2.27
N ARG A 28 4.16 20.60 -1.64
CA ARG A 28 5.26 19.86 -2.28
C ARG A 28 4.99 18.35 -2.43
N GLY A 29 3.88 17.84 -1.90
CA GLY A 29 3.54 16.42 -1.95
C GLY A 29 2.36 16.05 -1.05
N VAL A 30 2.19 14.76 -0.81
CA VAL A 30 1.19 14.18 0.10
C VAL A 30 1.89 13.58 1.32
N MET A 31 1.46 13.96 2.51
CA MET A 31 1.78 13.25 3.74
C MET A 31 0.83 12.07 3.90
N MET A 32 1.39 10.87 4.01
CA MET A 32 0.68 9.64 4.30
C MET A 32 1.01 9.20 5.73
N ASP A 33 0.03 9.34 6.62
CA ASP A 33 0.06 8.85 7.99
C ASP A 33 -0.57 7.45 8.07
N ILE A 34 0.08 6.53 8.77
CA ILE A 34 -0.39 5.15 8.98
C ILE A 34 -0.47 4.89 10.47
N SER A 35 -1.53 4.21 10.90
CA SER A 35 -1.63 3.55 12.20
C SER A 35 -2.15 2.14 11.98
N ALA A 36 -1.36 1.14 12.31
CA ALA A 36 -1.67 -0.26 12.03
C ALA A 36 -1.28 -1.18 13.19
N PRO A 37 -1.93 -2.34 13.33
CA PRO A 37 -1.46 -3.36 14.26
C PRO A 37 -0.05 -3.80 13.91
N PHE A 38 0.76 -4.06 14.93
CA PHE A 38 2.09 -4.62 14.78
C PHE A 38 2.05 -6.10 15.17
N PHE A 39 2.02 -6.97 14.17
CA PHE A 39 1.95 -8.43 14.36
C PHE A 39 3.30 -9.05 14.71
N ASN A 40 4.41 -8.33 14.47
CA ASN A 40 5.78 -8.80 14.67
C ASN A 40 6.08 -10.18 14.03
N ASP A 41 5.42 -10.47 12.91
CA ASP A 41 5.58 -11.71 12.15
C ASP A 41 5.49 -11.41 10.63
N PRO A 42 6.55 -11.63 9.86
CA PRO A 42 7.91 -12.08 10.27
C PRO A 42 8.76 -11.00 10.97
N PRO A 43 9.96 -11.37 11.48
CA PRO A 43 10.94 -10.43 12.01
C PRO A 43 11.37 -9.34 11.02
N ALA A 44 12.07 -8.32 11.55
CA ALA A 44 12.62 -7.21 10.78
C ALA A 44 13.41 -7.68 9.54
N PRO A 45 13.33 -6.96 8.41
CA PRO A 45 14.22 -7.24 7.29
C PRO A 45 15.67 -6.92 7.64
N LEU A 46 16.60 -7.59 6.95
CA LEU A 46 18.05 -7.37 7.07
C LEU A 46 18.52 -6.00 6.53
N GLY A 47 17.64 -5.19 5.95
CA GLY A 47 17.96 -3.86 5.44
C GLY A 47 18.02 -2.78 6.53
N GLU A 48 18.78 -1.70 6.28
CA GLU A 48 18.80 -0.56 7.18
C GLU A 48 17.44 0.18 7.20
N PRO A 49 16.90 0.54 8.37
CA PRO A 49 15.72 1.40 8.45
C PRO A 49 15.92 2.71 7.68
N GLY A 50 14.86 3.17 6.99
CA GLY A 50 14.89 4.39 6.19
C GLY A 50 15.53 4.24 4.82
N LYS A 51 15.92 3.03 4.41
CA LYS A 51 16.40 2.73 3.06
C LYS A 51 15.35 2.01 2.22
N PRO A 52 15.41 2.16 0.88
CA PRO A 52 14.70 1.28 -0.03
C PRO A 52 15.09 -0.17 0.22
N PHE A 53 14.12 -1.08 0.17
CA PHE A 53 14.35 -2.50 0.28
C PHE A 53 13.48 -3.22 -0.74
N ASN A 54 14.09 -3.89 -1.70
CA ASN A 54 13.35 -4.61 -2.73
C ASN A 54 12.67 -5.85 -2.14
N GLN A 55 11.54 -6.26 -2.72
CA GLN A 55 10.81 -7.46 -2.34
C GLN A 55 10.34 -7.46 -0.87
N LEU A 56 9.94 -6.32 -0.30
CA LEU A 56 9.40 -6.29 1.07
C LEU A 56 8.22 -7.28 1.22
N TRP A 57 7.36 -7.37 0.21
CA TRP A 57 6.25 -8.31 0.17
C TRP A 57 6.67 -9.79 -0.02
N ASP A 58 7.87 -10.13 -0.51
CA ASP A 58 8.34 -11.53 -0.68
C ASP A 58 9.62 -11.80 0.13
N TYR A 59 9.88 -10.96 1.15
CA TYR A 59 11.10 -11.04 1.93
C TYR A 59 11.25 -12.39 2.63
N GLU A 60 12.42 -13.00 2.47
CA GLU A 60 12.85 -14.20 3.17
C GLU A 60 13.97 -13.81 4.14
N ALA A 61 13.73 -13.92 5.45
CA ALA A 61 14.76 -13.66 6.46
C ALA A 61 15.81 -14.78 6.44
N PRO A 62 17.10 -14.56 6.14
CA PRO A 62 18.13 -15.59 6.27
C PRO A 62 18.57 -15.79 7.74
N PRO A 63 18.97 -16.99 8.18
CA PRO A 63 18.88 -18.28 7.50
C PRO A 63 17.54 -18.98 7.82
N ALA A 64 16.41 -18.37 7.48
CA ALA A 64 15.12 -19.05 7.59
C ALA A 64 14.94 -20.00 6.39
N PRO A 65 14.30 -21.16 6.60
CA PRO A 65 13.83 -21.97 5.49
C PRO A 65 12.96 -21.12 4.54
N PRO A 66 12.92 -21.41 3.23
CA PRO A 66 12.23 -20.67 2.15
C PRO A 66 10.69 -20.54 2.29
N THR A 67 10.20 -20.84 3.49
CA THR A 67 8.80 -20.82 3.91
C THR A 67 8.39 -19.45 4.48
N LEU A 68 9.29 -18.67 5.09
CA LEU A 68 8.94 -17.33 5.59
C LEU A 68 8.97 -16.32 4.45
N LYS A 69 7.82 -16.11 3.81
CA LYS A 69 7.62 -15.14 2.74
C LYS A 69 6.86 -13.90 3.23
N GLY A 70 7.52 -12.75 3.13
CA GLY A 70 6.97 -11.41 3.12
C GLY A 70 6.82 -10.75 4.48
N LEU A 71 7.21 -9.48 4.56
CA LEU A 71 7.10 -8.64 5.74
C LEU A 71 5.67 -8.12 5.91
N PRO A 72 5.30 -7.72 7.14
CA PRO A 72 4.15 -6.86 7.30
C PRO A 72 4.38 -5.56 6.53
N VAL A 73 3.46 -5.22 5.65
CA VAL A 73 3.53 -4.02 4.82
C VAL A 73 2.16 -3.38 4.71
N VAL A 74 2.17 -2.05 4.65
CA VAL A 74 1.04 -1.29 4.10
C VAL A 74 1.47 -0.82 2.71
N GLU A 75 0.69 -1.19 1.71
CA GLU A 75 0.92 -0.85 0.30
C GLU A 75 -0.13 0.16 -0.15
N ALA A 76 0.26 1.17 -0.93
CA ALA A 76 -0.64 2.17 -1.47
C ALA A 76 -0.39 2.39 -2.96
N PHE A 77 -1.49 2.46 -3.73
CA PHE A 77 -1.47 2.55 -5.18
C PHE A 77 -2.20 3.82 -5.64
N PHE A 78 -1.52 4.66 -6.42
CA PHE A 78 -2.09 5.87 -7.02
C PHE A 78 -2.00 5.76 -8.54
N LEU A 79 -3.14 5.65 -9.21
CA LEU A 79 -3.23 5.32 -10.63
C LEU A 79 -3.89 6.43 -11.44
N ASN A 80 -3.39 6.67 -12.66
CA ASN A 80 -4.18 7.16 -13.80
C ASN A 80 -4.61 6.00 -14.73
N ASP A 81 -5.90 5.66 -14.80
CA ASP A 81 -6.42 4.54 -15.59
C ASP A 81 -6.50 4.77 -17.10
N ILE A 82 -6.32 6.01 -17.56
CA ILE A 82 -6.24 6.32 -18.98
C ILE A 82 -4.82 6.06 -19.48
N THR A 83 -3.81 6.51 -18.74
CA THR A 83 -2.40 6.33 -19.12
C THR A 83 -1.79 5.03 -18.61
N GLU A 84 -2.49 4.34 -17.71
CA GLU A 84 -2.02 3.16 -16.96
C GLU A 84 -0.75 3.41 -16.14
N GLN A 85 -0.42 4.67 -15.86
CA GLN A 85 0.71 5.02 -15.00
C GLN A 85 0.30 4.99 -13.54
N TYR A 86 1.14 4.41 -12.70
CA TYR A 86 0.88 4.38 -11.26
C TYR A 86 2.15 4.49 -10.41
N LEU A 87 1.92 5.05 -9.23
CA LEU A 87 2.84 5.07 -8.10
C LEU A 87 2.42 3.95 -7.14
N GLU A 88 3.37 3.13 -6.75
CA GLU A 88 3.24 2.09 -5.73
C GLU A 88 4.21 2.39 -4.59
N VAL A 89 3.70 2.34 -3.36
CA VAL A 89 4.43 2.69 -2.14
C VAL A 89 4.19 1.60 -1.10
N GLU A 90 5.25 0.99 -0.61
CA GLU A 90 5.21 -0.01 0.45
C GLU A 90 5.97 0.45 1.67
N LEU A 91 5.38 0.25 2.83
CA LEU A 91 5.87 0.78 4.10
C LEU A 91 5.90 -0.33 5.14
N CYS A 92 7.10 -0.63 5.63
CA CYS A 92 7.34 -1.66 6.64
C CYS A 92 7.36 -1.04 8.05
N PRO A 93 6.80 -1.71 9.09
CA PRO A 93 6.90 -1.26 10.49
C PRO A 93 8.32 -1.27 11.07
N HIS A 94 9.32 -1.65 10.26
CA HIS A 94 10.74 -1.58 10.60
C HIS A 94 11.47 -0.41 9.93
N GLY A 95 10.76 0.42 9.16
CA GLY A 95 11.27 1.66 8.55
C GLY A 95 11.80 1.51 7.13
N GLN A 96 11.89 0.30 6.60
CA GLN A 96 12.18 0.05 5.19
C GLN A 96 10.96 0.40 4.35
N HIS A 97 11.21 0.83 3.11
CA HIS A 97 10.17 1.18 2.17
C HIS A 97 10.52 0.68 0.77
N LEU A 98 9.53 0.62 -0.10
CA LEU A 98 9.74 0.46 -1.53
C LEU A 98 8.83 1.45 -2.25
N VAL A 99 9.40 2.17 -3.22
CA VAL A 99 8.66 3.13 -4.02
C VAL A 99 8.97 2.84 -5.48
N LEU A 100 7.91 2.58 -6.24
CA LEU A 100 7.96 2.18 -7.64
C LEU A 100 7.12 3.14 -8.49
N LEU A 101 7.63 3.49 -9.67
CA LEU A 101 6.86 4.12 -10.73
C LEU A 101 6.70 3.12 -11.88
N LEU A 102 5.45 2.90 -12.26
CA LEU A 102 5.06 1.90 -13.24
C LEU A 102 4.22 2.52 -14.34
N SER A 103 4.21 1.90 -15.53
CA SER A 103 3.41 2.31 -16.68
C SER A 103 2.90 1.09 -17.43
N GLY A 104 1.61 0.79 -17.28
CA GLY A 104 1.06 -0.51 -17.62
C GLY A 104 1.39 -1.56 -16.55
N ARG A 105 0.76 -2.73 -16.64
CA ARG A 105 0.83 -3.76 -15.58
C ARG A 105 2.27 -4.24 -15.34
N ARG A 106 2.77 -4.04 -14.11
CA ARG A 106 4.08 -4.54 -13.61
C ARG A 106 5.28 -4.06 -14.43
N ASN A 107 5.11 -3.01 -15.24
CA ASN A 107 6.17 -2.45 -16.04
C ASN A 107 6.81 -1.30 -15.26
N VAL A 108 7.75 -1.69 -14.40
CA VAL A 108 8.55 -0.77 -13.57
C VAL A 108 9.51 -0.02 -14.47
N TRP A 109 9.44 1.31 -14.45
CA TRP A 109 10.40 2.16 -15.16
C TRP A 109 11.30 2.94 -14.18
N LYS A 110 10.90 3.05 -12.90
CA LYS A 110 11.75 3.48 -11.78
C LYS A 110 11.40 2.70 -10.52
N GLN A 111 12.41 2.37 -9.72
CA GLN A 111 12.25 1.68 -8.45
C GLN A 111 13.22 2.20 -7.40
N GLU A 112 12.99 1.79 -6.15
CA GLU A 112 13.84 2.15 -5.00
C GLU A 112 14.00 3.67 -4.85
N LEU A 113 12.95 4.43 -5.19
CA LEU A 113 12.98 5.88 -5.06
C LEU A 113 13.09 6.27 -3.58
N PRO A 114 13.90 7.30 -3.27
CA PRO A 114 14.10 7.72 -1.89
C PRO A 114 12.81 8.28 -1.30
N LEU A 115 12.50 7.87 -0.07
CA LEU A 115 11.31 8.33 0.64
C LEU A 115 11.68 8.84 2.04
N SER A 116 11.15 10.01 2.42
CA SER A 116 11.19 10.42 3.81
C SER A 116 10.12 9.66 4.58
N PHE A 117 10.54 8.62 5.30
CA PHE A 117 9.67 7.73 6.06
C PHE A 117 10.16 7.59 7.50
N ARG A 118 9.27 7.85 8.46
CA ARG A 118 9.53 7.67 9.89
C ARG A 118 8.55 6.67 10.46
N VAL A 119 9.05 5.82 11.35
CA VAL A 119 8.24 4.82 12.05
C VAL A 119 8.40 4.98 13.55
N SER A 120 7.27 4.92 14.25
CA SER A 120 7.19 4.72 15.69
C SER A 120 6.51 3.38 15.93
N ARG A 121 7.03 2.56 16.85
CA ARG A 121 6.50 1.22 17.08
C ARG A 121 6.40 0.93 18.57
N GLY A 122 5.22 0.51 19.00
CA GLY A 122 4.95 -0.07 20.31
C GLY A 122 4.88 -1.60 20.26
N GLU A 123 4.34 -2.21 21.30
CA GLU A 123 4.25 -3.67 21.40
C GLU A 123 3.23 -4.27 20.43
N THR A 124 2.08 -3.60 20.24
CA THR A 124 0.94 -4.12 19.47
C THR A 124 0.55 -3.25 18.29
N LYS A 125 1.17 -2.07 18.15
CA LYS A 125 0.85 -1.07 17.12
C LYS A 125 2.11 -0.42 16.58
N TRP A 126 2.02 0.06 15.35
CA TRP A 126 3.01 0.93 14.75
C TRP A 126 2.35 2.09 14.03
N GLU A 127 3.08 3.20 13.98
CA GLU A 127 2.72 4.41 13.28
C GLU A 127 3.79 4.71 12.22
N GLY A 128 3.34 5.05 11.02
CA GLY A 128 4.19 5.44 9.90
C GLY A 128 3.87 6.85 9.44
N LYS A 129 4.89 7.64 9.10
CA LYS A 129 4.73 8.93 8.42
C LYS A 129 5.63 8.97 7.20
N ALA A 130 5.03 8.90 6.03
CA ALA A 130 5.70 8.93 4.73
C ALA A 130 5.34 10.19 3.95
N TYR A 131 6.35 10.87 3.42
CA TYR A 131 6.15 12.04 2.58
C TYR A 131 6.33 11.69 1.11
N LEU A 132 5.24 11.71 0.33
CA LEU A 132 5.17 11.37 -1.08
C LEU A 132 5.30 12.64 -1.95
N PRO A 133 6.42 12.88 -2.63
CA PRO A 133 6.60 14.07 -3.45
C PRO A 133 5.65 14.11 -4.67
N TRP A 134 5.19 15.31 -5.07
CA TRP A 134 4.28 15.45 -6.22
C TRP A 134 4.85 14.88 -7.52
N ASN A 135 6.16 14.95 -7.73
CA ASN A 135 6.82 14.44 -8.92
C ASN A 135 6.90 12.90 -9.00
N TYR A 136 6.41 12.18 -7.98
CA TYR A 136 6.29 10.72 -8.01
C TYR A 136 4.90 10.28 -8.51
N PHE A 137 3.89 11.14 -8.41
CA PHE A 137 2.54 10.79 -8.85
C PHE A 137 2.46 10.81 -10.37
N PRO A 138 1.69 9.89 -10.99
CA PRO A 138 1.32 10.05 -12.38
C PRO A 138 0.47 11.33 -12.54
N PRO A 139 0.51 12.01 -13.70
CA PRO A 139 -0.41 13.10 -13.98
C PRO A 139 -1.86 12.60 -13.85
N ASN A 140 -2.73 13.39 -13.22
CA ASN A 140 -4.17 13.08 -13.08
C ASN A 140 -4.45 11.68 -12.51
N VAL A 141 -4.08 11.45 -11.24
CA VAL A 141 -4.49 10.21 -10.56
C VAL A 141 -6.02 10.12 -10.54
N THR A 142 -6.55 9.11 -11.20
CA THR A 142 -7.98 8.84 -11.31
C THR A 142 -8.46 7.76 -10.36
N LYS A 143 -7.56 7.01 -9.70
CA LYS A 143 -7.89 5.87 -8.82
C LYS A 143 -6.91 5.67 -7.66
N PHE A 144 -7.39 5.09 -6.56
CA PHE A 144 -6.60 4.74 -5.38
C PHE A 144 -7.07 3.43 -4.72
N ASN A 145 -6.11 2.63 -4.24
CA ASN A 145 -6.35 1.54 -3.30
C ASN A 145 -5.18 1.43 -2.31
N SER A 146 -5.41 0.70 -1.23
CA SER A 146 -4.36 0.34 -0.29
C SER A 146 -4.59 -1.03 0.30
N PHE A 147 -3.50 -1.72 0.62
CA PHE A 147 -3.49 -3.07 1.14
C PHE A 147 -2.70 -3.14 2.44
N ALA A 148 -3.10 -4.07 3.30
CA ALA A 148 -2.32 -4.47 4.45
C ALA A 148 -2.01 -5.96 4.31
N ILE A 149 -0.74 -6.30 4.51
CA ILE A 149 -0.27 -7.67 4.47
C ILE A 149 0.40 -7.96 5.79
N HIS A 150 0.10 -9.10 6.40
CA HIS A 150 0.70 -9.51 7.67
C HIS A 150 0.64 -11.02 7.87
N GLY A 151 1.38 -11.50 8.87
CA GLY A 151 1.55 -12.92 9.14
C GLY A 151 2.50 -13.58 8.13
N SER A 152 3.02 -14.75 8.50
CA SER A 152 3.94 -15.51 7.67
C SER A 152 3.34 -16.83 7.17
N LYS A 153 3.94 -17.38 6.10
CA LYS A 153 3.63 -18.72 5.57
C LYS A 153 2.14 -18.87 5.22
N ASP A 154 1.52 -19.97 5.65
CA ASP A 154 0.12 -20.31 5.44
C ASP A 154 -0.85 -19.46 6.28
N LYS A 155 -0.33 -18.63 7.20
CA LYS A 155 -1.11 -17.70 8.03
C LYS A 155 -1.11 -16.28 7.48
N ARG A 156 -0.56 -16.08 6.28
CA ARG A 156 -0.48 -14.75 5.68
C ARG A 156 -1.86 -14.22 5.34
N SER A 157 -2.18 -13.07 5.90
CA SER A 157 -3.42 -12.32 5.64
C SER A 157 -3.16 -11.27 4.57
N TYR A 158 -4.17 -11.06 3.74
CA TYR A 158 -4.18 -10.02 2.72
C TYR A 158 -5.46 -9.24 2.86
N GLU A 159 -5.33 -7.93 3.06
CA GLU A 159 -6.43 -7.03 3.34
C GLU A 159 -6.41 -5.86 2.38
N ALA A 160 -7.58 -5.35 2.06
CA ALA A 160 -7.75 -4.32 1.06
C ALA A 160 -8.72 -3.25 1.55
N LEU A 161 -8.37 -1.99 1.31
CA LEU A 161 -9.29 -0.86 1.48
C LEU A 161 -10.52 -1.05 0.60
N TYR A 162 -10.29 -1.48 -0.63
CA TYR A 162 -11.33 -1.88 -1.57
C TYR A 162 -11.06 -3.30 -2.10
N PRO A 163 -11.77 -4.31 -1.57
CA PRO A 163 -11.56 -5.70 -1.94
C PRO A 163 -12.16 -6.05 -3.29
N VAL A 164 -11.82 -7.24 -3.80
CA VAL A 164 -12.49 -7.84 -4.95
C VAL A 164 -13.92 -8.21 -4.54
N PRO A 165 -14.96 -7.76 -5.26
CA PRO A 165 -16.32 -8.23 -5.06
C PRO A 165 -16.43 -9.75 -5.17
N GLN A 166 -17.11 -10.37 -4.21
CA GLN A 166 -17.17 -11.84 -4.12
C GLN A 166 -17.73 -12.53 -5.37
N HIS A 167 -18.64 -11.88 -6.09
CA HIS A 167 -19.24 -12.42 -7.32
C HIS A 167 -18.27 -12.43 -8.51
N GLU A 168 -17.13 -11.76 -8.40
CA GLU A 168 -16.07 -11.71 -9.41
C GLU A 168 -14.91 -12.66 -9.06
N LEU A 169 -14.93 -13.25 -7.86
CA LEU A 169 -13.92 -14.21 -7.42
C LEU A 169 -14.10 -15.55 -8.11
N GLN A 170 -13.01 -16.08 -8.64
CA GLN A 170 -12.94 -17.44 -9.15
C GLN A 170 -12.64 -18.44 -8.03
N GLN A 171 -13.15 -19.67 -8.16
CA GLN A 171 -12.89 -20.71 -7.16
C GLN A 171 -11.39 -20.99 -7.07
N GLY A 172 -10.83 -20.90 -5.85
CA GLY A 172 -9.40 -21.11 -5.61
C GLY A 172 -8.50 -19.94 -6.02
N GLN A 173 -9.08 -18.80 -6.41
CA GLN A 173 -8.33 -17.58 -6.66
C GLN A 173 -7.52 -17.18 -5.43
N LYS A 174 -6.26 -16.81 -5.65
CA LYS A 174 -5.36 -16.27 -4.64
C LYS A 174 -5.22 -14.76 -4.83
N PRO A 175 -4.86 -14.01 -3.79
CA PRO A 175 -4.57 -12.59 -3.93
C PRO A 175 -3.41 -12.37 -4.91
N ASP A 176 -3.68 -11.71 -6.04
CA ASP A 176 -2.65 -11.29 -7.00
C ASP A 176 -2.10 -9.91 -6.62
N LEU A 177 -1.37 -9.84 -5.51
CA LEU A 177 -0.65 -8.63 -5.14
C LEU A 177 0.71 -8.56 -5.86
N ALA A 178 1.28 -9.68 -6.33
CA ALA A 178 2.62 -9.70 -6.94
C ALA A 178 3.00 -10.86 -7.92
N LYS A 179 2.12 -11.75 -8.43
CA LYS A 179 2.54 -12.83 -9.39
C LYS A 179 1.49 -13.07 -10.51
N GLY A 180 1.85 -12.81 -11.78
CA GLY A 180 0.97 -12.93 -12.97
C GLY A 180 0.63 -14.37 -13.41
N PRO A 181 0.11 -14.63 -14.62
CA PRO A 181 -0.50 -13.76 -15.65
C PRO A 181 -1.99 -14.10 -15.89
N GLU A 182 -2.86 -13.08 -15.99
CA GLU A 182 -3.98 -13.03 -16.95
C GLU A 182 -4.82 -11.78 -16.72
N ALA A 183 -5.40 -11.35 -17.82
CA ALA A 183 -6.02 -10.09 -18.18
C ALA A 183 -6.56 -9.18 -17.05
N SER A 184 -6.37 -7.88 -17.33
CA SER A 184 -7.17 -6.76 -16.85
C SER A 184 -7.04 -6.36 -15.38
N VAL A 185 -6.84 -5.05 -15.22
CA VAL A 185 -7.05 -4.27 -14.01
C VAL A 185 -5.97 -4.39 -12.93
N PHE A 186 -5.84 -3.29 -12.21
CA PHE A 186 -5.16 -3.11 -10.93
C PHE A 186 -5.14 -4.40 -10.12
N PRO A 187 -4.04 -4.73 -9.43
CA PRO A 187 -3.95 -5.97 -8.64
C PRO A 187 -5.22 -6.12 -7.80
N GLY A 188 -6.08 -7.08 -8.16
CA GLY A 188 -7.32 -7.39 -7.46
C GLY A 188 -8.41 -6.31 -7.45
N VAL A 189 -8.64 -5.55 -8.52
CA VAL A 189 -9.70 -4.53 -8.48
C VAL A 189 -10.46 -4.41 -9.79
N ASN A 190 -11.71 -4.87 -9.89
CA ASN A 190 -12.59 -4.40 -10.97
C ASN A 190 -12.88 -2.91 -10.83
N LYS A 191 -13.34 -2.24 -11.89
CA LYS A 191 -13.59 -0.77 -11.90
C LYS A 191 -14.40 -0.24 -10.70
N GLY A 192 -15.15 -1.09 -9.99
CA GLY A 192 -15.91 -0.76 -8.78
C GLY A 192 -15.13 -0.71 -7.46
N SER A 193 -13.92 -1.26 -7.37
CA SER A 193 -13.14 -1.30 -6.12
C SER A 193 -12.02 -0.24 -6.05
N LEU A 194 -12.16 0.90 -6.72
CA LEU A 194 -11.24 2.02 -6.55
C LEU A 194 -12.07 3.25 -6.22
N LEU A 195 -11.61 4.02 -5.24
CA LEU A 195 -12.08 5.40 -5.15
C LEU A 195 -11.57 6.18 -6.34
N GLN A 196 -12.41 7.07 -6.85
CA GLN A 196 -11.96 8.04 -7.84
C GLN A 196 -10.86 8.93 -7.24
N GLY A 197 -9.66 8.84 -7.80
CA GLY A 197 -8.53 9.72 -7.56
C GLY A 197 -8.85 11.19 -7.81
N ASN A 198 -9.70 11.52 -8.80
CA ASN A 198 -10.19 12.90 -8.95
C ASN A 198 -10.92 13.38 -7.70
N LEU A 199 -11.69 12.52 -7.01
CA LEU A 199 -12.28 12.87 -5.71
C LEU A 199 -11.18 13.00 -4.65
N ILE A 200 -10.20 12.10 -4.61
CA ILE A 200 -9.10 12.19 -3.64
C ILE A 200 -8.35 13.51 -3.77
N PHE A 201 -7.85 13.85 -4.95
CA PHE A 201 -7.06 15.07 -5.15
C PHE A 201 -7.88 16.35 -5.20
N SER A 202 -9.16 16.31 -5.59
CA SER A 202 -10.05 17.49 -5.44
C SER A 202 -10.34 17.81 -3.98
N TYR A 203 -10.61 16.83 -3.13
CA TYR A 203 -10.82 17.03 -1.69
C TYR A 203 -9.52 17.37 -0.93
N LEU A 204 -8.40 16.78 -1.34
CA LEU A 204 -7.09 17.13 -0.81
C LEU A 204 -6.68 18.56 -1.19
N SER A 205 -7.03 19.03 -2.39
CA SER A 205 -6.79 20.42 -2.82
C SER A 205 -7.84 21.42 -2.35
N SER A 206 -9.03 20.98 -1.93
CA SER A 206 -10.12 21.83 -1.43
C SER A 206 -10.25 21.89 0.10
N SER A 207 -9.36 21.22 0.85
CA SER A 207 -9.31 21.36 2.31
C SER A 207 -8.71 22.73 2.69
N PRO A 208 -9.50 23.70 3.20
CA PRO A 208 -9.02 25.04 3.49
C PRO A 208 -8.67 25.15 4.98
N LEU A 209 -7.39 24.99 5.30
CA LEU A 209 -6.73 25.53 6.50
C LEU A 209 -5.30 25.84 6.04
N LEU A 210 -4.84 27.06 5.76
CA LEU A 210 -5.23 28.40 6.19
C LEU A 210 -5.26 29.36 4.99
N VAL A 211 -6.39 30.02 4.78
CA VAL A 211 -6.40 31.43 4.42
C VAL A 211 -7.41 32.08 5.36
N THR A 212 -6.94 32.79 6.38
CA THR A 212 -7.57 33.99 6.91
C THR A 212 -6.64 34.67 7.92
N SER A 213 -6.48 35.98 7.68
CA SER A 213 -5.87 37.08 8.47
C SER A 213 -4.41 36.96 8.89
#